data_AF-A0AA96RM90-F1
#
_entry.id   AF-A0AA96RM90-F1
#
_cell.length_a   1.000
_cell.length_b   1.000
_cell.length_c   1.000
_cell.angle_alpha   90.00
_cell.angle_beta   90.00
_cell.angle_gamma   90.00
#
_symmetry.space_group_name_H-M   'P 1'
#
loop_
_entity.id
_entity.type
_entity.pdbx_description
1 polymer ?
#
loop_
_entity_poly.entity_id
_entity_poly.type
_entity_poly.pdbx_seq_one_letter_code
_entity_poly.pdbx_strand_id
1 'polypeptide(L)'
;MPLASLTISSNQPLHAHFEGNLLGGAVVIEAHGSRAETSSWQAHTPYRPLSQGRDAELVKLKAVPYYLWGNRGVGEMAVWIRHT
;
A
#
# COMPACT_ATOMS: atom_id res chain seq x y z
N MET A 1 -1.71 9.67 1.60
CA MET A 1 -2.42 8.61 2.36
C MET A 1 -1.35 7.74 2.99
N PRO A 2 -1.44 7.42 4.28
CA PRO A 2 -0.35 6.76 4.98
C PRO A 2 -0.13 5.33 4.47
N LEU A 3 1.12 4.94 4.22
CA LEU A 3 1.45 3.54 3.89
C LEU A 3 1.03 2.58 5.01
N ALA A 4 1.02 3.08 6.26
CA ALA A 4 0.55 2.34 7.43
C ALA A 4 -0.94 1.95 7.36
N SER A 5 -1.72 2.45 6.41
CA SER A 5 -3.14 2.09 6.21
C SER A 5 -3.36 0.99 5.17
N LEU A 6 -2.30 0.51 4.52
CA LEU A 6 -2.37 -0.51 3.47
C LEU A 6 -2.15 -1.93 4.01
N THR A 7 -2.72 -2.90 3.31
CA THR A 7 -2.53 -4.33 3.49
C THR A 7 -2.37 -5.02 2.14
N ILE A 8 -1.64 -6.14 2.09
CA ILE A 8 -1.52 -7.01 0.90
C ILE A 8 -2.45 -8.22 1.08
N SER A 9 -3.13 -8.62 0.01
CA SER A 9 -3.95 -9.83 0.00
C SER A 9 -3.08 -11.07 -0.18
N SER A 10 -3.05 -11.98 0.80
CA SER A 10 -2.29 -13.24 0.73
C SER A 10 -2.92 -14.28 -0.19
N ASN A 11 -4.21 -14.11 -0.50
CA ASN A 11 -4.98 -15.03 -1.34
C ASN A 11 -4.92 -14.70 -2.84
N GLN A 12 -4.16 -13.68 -3.24
CA GLN A 12 -4.00 -13.29 -4.63
C GLN A 12 -2.52 -13.33 -5.03
N PRO A 13 -2.21 -13.77 -6.26
CA PRO A 13 -0.84 -13.89 -6.71
C PRO A 13 -0.18 -12.52 -6.82
N LEU A 14 1.13 -12.50 -6.55
CA LEU A 14 1.98 -11.37 -6.86
C LEU A 14 2.41 -11.45 -8.33
N HIS A 15 2.44 -10.31 -9.02
CA HIS A 15 2.85 -10.24 -10.42
C HIS A 15 4.15 -9.45 -10.54
N ALA A 16 5.21 -10.10 -11.03
CA ALA A 16 6.49 -9.45 -11.25
C ALA A 16 6.72 -9.20 -12.75
N HIS A 17 7.12 -7.98 -13.11
CA HIS A 17 7.49 -7.64 -14.48
C HIS A 17 8.60 -6.58 -14.53
N PHE A 18 9.34 -6.57 -15.63
CA PHE A 18 10.38 -5.58 -15.87
C PHE A 18 9.79 -4.27 -16.42
N GLU A 19 10.20 -3.15 -15.85
CA GLU A 19 9.88 -1.80 -16.35
C GLU A 19 11.15 -1.05 -16.72
N GLY A 20 11.41 -0.92 -18.02
CA GLY A 20 12.61 -0.24 -18.54
C GLY A 20 12.69 1.25 -18.21
N ASN A 21 11.54 1.91 -18.03
CA ASN A 21 11.47 3.35 -17.76
C ASN A 21 11.62 3.70 -16.27
N LEU A 22 11.76 2.70 -15.39
CA LEU A 22 11.92 2.91 -13.96
C LEU A 22 13.41 2.98 -13.59
N LEU A 23 13.95 4.20 -13.44
CA LEU A 23 15.29 4.46 -12.89
C LEU A 23 16.43 3.64 -13.55
N GLY A 24 16.42 3.55 -14.88
CA GLY A 24 17.41 2.76 -15.62
C GLY A 24 17.03 1.28 -15.82
N GLY A 25 15.84 0.89 -15.39
CA GLY A 25 15.26 -0.43 -15.60
C GLY A 25 15.26 -1.26 -14.33
N ALA A 26 14.09 -1.71 -13.91
CA ALA A 26 13.96 -2.55 -12.73
C ALA A 26 12.76 -3.50 -12.81
N VAL A 27 12.86 -4.62 -12.11
CA VAL A 27 11.70 -5.47 -11.85
C VAL A 27 10.84 -4.82 -10.76
N VAL A 28 9.55 -4.68 -11.03
CA VAL A 28 8.55 -4.26 -10.05
C VAL A 28 7.69 -5.46 -9.66
N ILE A 29 7.06 -5.37 -8.50
CA ILE A 29 6.08 -6.36 -8.04
C ILE A 29 4.75 -5.65 -7.83
N GLU A 30 3.74 -6.07 -8.57
CA GLU A 30 2.35 -5.67 -8.35
C GLU A 30 1.66 -6.64 -7.39
N ALA A 31 0.88 -6.08 -6.47
CA ALA A 31 0.12 -6.83 -5.50
C ALA A 31 -1.28 -6.24 -5.38
N HIS A 32 -2.26 -7.12 -5.18
CA HIS A 32 -3.57 -6.68 -4.74
C HIS A 32 -3.59 -6.50 -3.24
N GLY A 33 -4.38 -5.54 -2.78
CA GLY A 33 -4.48 -5.24 -1.37
C GLY A 33 -5.71 -4.43 -1.04
N SER A 34 -5.75 -3.97 0.19
CA SER A 34 -6.81 -3.09 0.64
C SER A 34 -6.25 -1.93 1.46
N ARG A 35 -7.08 -0.90 1.57
CA ARG A 35 -6.80 0.31 2.29
C ARG A 35 -7.87 0.49 3.36
N ALA A 36 -7.43 0.76 4.59
CA ALA A 36 -8.33 1.07 5.67
C ALA A 36 -9.21 2.27 5.30
N GLU A 37 -10.52 2.10 5.44
CA GLU A 37 -11.48 3.17 5.22
C GLU A 37 -11.36 4.24 6.31
N THR A 38 -11.41 5.50 5.88
CA THR A 38 -11.23 6.65 6.79
C THR A 38 -12.42 7.59 6.87
N SER A 39 -13.40 7.46 5.98
CA SER A 39 -14.55 8.38 5.86
C SER A 39 -15.52 8.36 7.05
N SER A 40 -15.54 7.28 7.83
CA SER A 40 -16.38 7.11 9.01
C SER A 40 -15.72 7.60 10.31
N TRP A 41 -14.48 8.11 10.25
CA TRP A 41 -13.85 8.78 11.38
C TRP A 41 -14.34 10.22 11.49
N GLN A 42 -14.72 10.61 12.71
CA GLN A 42 -15.02 12.00 13.05
C GLN A 42 -13.75 12.73 13.49
N ALA A 43 -13.67 14.03 13.23
CA ALA A 43 -12.56 14.85 13.69
C ALA A 43 -12.42 14.79 15.21
N HIS A 44 -11.19 14.74 15.71
CA HIS A 44 -10.84 14.69 17.14
C HIS A 44 -11.33 13.45 17.90
N THR A 45 -11.73 12.39 17.19
CA THR A 45 -12.19 11.14 17.79
C THR A 45 -11.16 10.02 17.55
N PRO A 46 -10.27 9.74 18.52
CA PRO A 46 -9.19 8.75 18.33
C PRO A 46 -9.68 7.30 18.36
N TYR A 47 -10.88 7.05 18.89
CA TYR A 47 -11.48 5.71 18.98
C TYR A 47 -12.93 5.74 18.50
N ARG A 48 -13.33 4.71 17.74
CA ARG A 48 -14.70 4.52 17.29
C ARG A 48 -15.15 3.07 17.52
N PRO A 49 -16.45 2.81 17.74
CA PRO A 49 -16.98 1.45 17.71
C PRO A 49 -16.67 0.75 16.38
N LEU A 50 -16.29 -0.52 16.45
CA LEU A 50 -15.97 -1.33 15.25
C LEU A 50 -17.16 -1.39 14.28
N SER A 51 -18.39 -1.44 14.80
CA SER A 51 -19.64 -1.48 14.02
C SER A 51 -19.89 -0.24 13.15
N GLN A 52 -19.20 0.87 13.41
CA GLN A 52 -19.29 2.08 12.60
C GLN A 52 -18.26 2.11 11.47
N GLY A 53 -17.34 1.14 11.44
CA GLY A 53 -16.38 0.99 10.34
C GLY A 53 -17.08 0.60 9.05
N ARG A 54 -16.57 1.10 7.93
CA ARG A 54 -16.98 0.65 6.60
C ARG A 54 -15.94 -0.30 6.02
N ASP A 55 -16.33 -0.97 4.94
CA ASP A 55 -15.44 -1.88 4.21
C ASP A 55 -14.19 -1.17 3.70
N ALA A 56 -13.08 -1.91 3.69
CA ALA A 56 -11.83 -1.44 3.15
C ALA A 56 -11.92 -1.24 1.62
N GLU A 57 -11.21 -0.24 1.11
CA GLU A 57 -11.13 0.04 -0.32
C GLU A 57 -10.11 -0.91 -0.98
N LEU A 58 -10.49 -1.59 -2.05
CA LEU A 58 -9.58 -2.44 -2.82
C LEU A 58 -8.59 -1.57 -3.62
N VAL A 59 -7.31 -1.91 -3.55
CA VAL A 59 -6.23 -1.17 -4.21
C VAL A 59 -5.21 -2.10 -4.85
N LYS A 60 -4.43 -1.56 -5.79
CA LYS A 60 -3.23 -2.19 -6.31
C LYS A 60 -2.00 -1.50 -5.74
N LEU A 61 -1.06 -2.28 -5.24
CA LEU A 61 0.24 -1.83 -4.77
C LEU A 61 1.30 -2.14 -5.83
N LYS A 62 2.30 -1.27 -5.93
CA LYS A 62 3.47 -1.46 -6.78
C LYS A 62 4.72 -1.30 -5.93
N ALA A 63 5.39 -2.40 -5.63
CA ALA A 63 6.66 -2.41 -4.93
C ALA A 63 7.82 -2.21 -5.92
N VAL A 64 8.83 -1.47 -5.48
CA VAL A 64 10.09 -1.27 -6.19
C VAL A 64 11.23 -1.87 -5.35
N PRO A 65 12.35 -2.26 -5.97
CA PRO A 65 13.54 -2.66 -5.24
C PRO A 65 13.95 -1.62 -4.20
N TYR A 66 14.25 -2.07 -2.97
CA TYR A 66 14.55 -1.20 -1.85
C TYR A 66 15.65 -0.17 -2.15
N TYR A 67 16.73 -0.60 -2.82
CA TYR A 67 17.86 0.26 -3.17
C TYR A 67 17.50 1.42 -4.12
N LEU A 68 16.35 1.35 -4.81
CA LEU A 68 15.87 2.42 -5.69
C LEU A 68 15.04 3.47 -4.96
N TRP A 69 14.65 3.21 -3.70
CA TRP A 69 13.91 4.21 -2.92
C TRP A 69 14.73 5.50 -2.71
N GLY A 70 14.05 6.64 -2.61
CA GLY A 70 14.67 7.96 -2.46
C GLY A 70 15.12 8.61 -3.78
N ASN A 71 15.18 7.87 -4.88
CA ASN A 71 15.63 8.39 -6.18
C ASN A 71 14.53 9.07 -7.03
N ARG A 72 13.32 9.25 -6.49
CA ARG A 72 12.17 9.89 -7.19
C ARG A 72 11.57 11.08 -6.44
N GLY A 73 12.29 11.61 -5.45
CA GLY A 73 11.79 12.63 -4.53
C GLY A 73 11.31 12.08 -3.19
N VAL A 74 10.87 12.99 -2.32
CA VAL A 74 10.45 12.68 -0.95
C VAL A 74 9.09 11.98 -0.93
N GLY A 75 8.97 10.93 -0.13
CA GLY A 75 7.72 10.20 0.08
C GLY A 75 7.86 9.13 1.16
N GLU A 76 6.73 8.62 1.65
CA GLU A 76 6.69 7.52 2.62
C GLU A 76 7.35 6.24 2.05
N MET A 77 7.84 5.37 2.94
CA MET A 77 8.43 4.08 2.58
C MET A 77 8.14 3.04 3.65
N ALA A 78 7.85 1.81 3.22
CA ALA A 78 7.75 0.65 4.08
C ALA A 78 8.32 -0.58 3.35
N VAL A 79 9.09 -1.38 4.10
CA VAL A 79 9.53 -2.72 3.65
C VAL A 79 8.55 -3.77 4.17
N TRP A 80 8.16 -3.64 5.44
CA TRP A 80 7.20 -4.53 6.08
C TRP A 80 5.79 -3.98 5.92
N ILE A 81 4.95 -4.76 5.25
CA ILE A 81 3.54 -4.42 4.98
C ILE A 81 2.69 -5.53 5.60
N ARG A 82 1.59 -5.15 6.25
CA ARG A 82 0.63 -6.11 6.81
C ARG A 82 -0.02 -6.91 5.67
N HIS A 83 -0.32 -8.17 5.92
CA HIS A 83 -1.05 -9.02 4.98
C HIS A 83 -2.35 -9.54 5.59
N THR A 84 -3.30 -9.88 4.75
CA THR A 84 -4.61 -10.48 5.09
C THR A 84 -4.76 -11.85 4.49
#